data_AF-A0A5K0V5M3-F1
#
_entry.id   AF-A0A5K0V5M3-F1
#
_cell.length_a   1.000
_cell.length_b   1.000
_cell.length_c   1.000
_cell.angle_alpha   90.00
_cell.angle_beta   90.00
_cell.angle_gamma   90.00
#
_symmetry.space_group_name_H-M   'P 1'
#
loop_
_entity.id
_entity.type
_entity.pdbx_description
1 polymer ?
#
loop_
_entity_poly.entity_id
_entity_poly.type
_entity_poly.pdbx_seq_one_letter_code
_entity_poly.pdbx_strand_id
1 'polypeptide(L)' 'NMTVTLQFYDGKPMSASVPQRVTCTVVEAQPVAKGQTASP' A
#
# COMPACT_ATOMS: atom_id res chain seq x y z
N ASN A 1 12.04 4.46 -3.05
CA ASN A 1 11.16 4.80 -4.19
C ASN A 1 10.40 3.54 -4.58
N MET A 2 9.07 3.58 -4.68
CA MET A 2 8.24 2.42 -5.04
C MET A 2 7.88 2.49 -6.53
N THR A 3 8.21 1.45 -7.29
CA THR A 3 7.89 1.36 -8.71
C THR A 3 6.50 0.75 -8.90
N VAL A 4 5.72 1.30 -9.84
CA VAL A 4 4.39 0.80 -10.21
C VAL A 4 4.35 0.45 -11.69
N THR A 5 3.50 -0.50 -12.05
CA THR A 5 3.28 -0.88 -13.46
C THR A 5 2.12 -0.07 -14.01
N LEU A 6 2.36 0.68 -15.08
CA LEU A 6 1.33 1.44 -15.79
C LEU A 6 0.91 0.69 -17.05
N GLN A 7 -0.40 0.61 -17.31
CA GLN A 7 -0.93 0.16 -18.59
C GLN A 7 -1.35 1.37 -19.41
N PHE A 8 -0.87 1.40 -20.65
CA PHE A 8 -1.17 2.46 -21.61
C PHE A 8 -2.06 1.94 -22.74
N TYR A 9 -2.96 2.80 -23.20
CA TYR A 9 -3.74 2.61 -24.43
C TYR A 9 -3.66 3.92 -25.23
N ASP A 10 -3.29 3.83 -26.50
CA ASP A 10 -3.06 4.99 -27.39
C ASP A 10 -2.16 6.08 -26.77
N GLY A 11 -1.08 5.66 -26.10
CA GLY A 11 -0.13 6.57 -25.45
C GLY A 11 -0.66 7.25 -24.18
N LYS A 12 -1.87 6.93 -23.73
CA LYS A 12 -2.48 7.47 -22.51
C LYS A 12 -2.48 6.42 -21.39
N PRO A 13 -2.11 6.77 -20.15
CA PRO A 13 -2.18 5.85 -19.03
C PRO A 13 -3.64 5.59 -18.66
N MET A 14 -4.02 4.33 -18.56
CA MET A 14 -5.39 3.89 -18.29
C MET A 14 -5.53 3.22 -16.92
N SER A 15 -4.53 2.43 -16.51
CA SER A 15 -4.52 1.75 -15.22
C SER A 15 -3.12 1.68 -14.63
N ALA A 16 -3.04 1.50 -13.31
CA ALA A 16 -1.80 1.34 -12.57
C ALA A 16 -1.94 0.16 -11.60
N SER A 17 -0.85 -0.57 -11.38
CA SER A 17 -0.80 -1.65 -10.39
C SER A 17 0.44 -1.52 -9.53
N VAL A 18 0.23 -1.70 -8.23
CA VAL A 18 1.30 -1.74 -7.22
C VAL A 18 1.90 -3.15 -7.16
N PRO A 19 3.17 -3.29 -6.73
CA PRO A 19 3.76 -4.60 -6.49
C PRO A 19 2.95 -5.40 -5.46
N GLN A 20 3.06 -6.73 -5.52
CA GLN A 20 2.35 -7.63 -4.61
C GLN A 20 2.66 -7.38 -3.13
N ARG A 21 3.84 -6.85 -2.82
CA ARG A 21 4.24 -6.44 -1.47
C ARG A 21 4.77 -5.02 -1.49
N VAL A 22 4.27 -4.22 -0.55
CA VAL A 22 4.67 -2.82 -0.37
C VAL A 22 5.03 -2.57 1.09
N THR A 23 5.94 -1.63 1.33
CA THR A 23 6.27 -1.15 2.66
C THR A 23 5.64 0.23 2.83
N CYS A 24 4.71 0.34 3.78
CA CYS A 24 4.04 1.58 4.12
C CYS A 24 4.41 2.01 5.55
N THR A 25 4.46 3.31 5.78
CA THR A 25 4.61 3.87 7.13
C THR A 25 3.23 4.18 7.70
N VAL A 26 2.95 3.69 8.91
CA VAL A 26 1.73 4.04 9.65
C VAL A 26 1.92 5.43 10.25
N VAL A 27 1.18 6.42 9.74
CA VAL A 27 1.28 7.82 10.19
C VAL A 27 0.33 8.13 11.35
N GLU A 28 -0.76 7.37 11.46
CA GLU A 28 -1.76 7.55 12.50
C GLU A 28 -2.40 6.20 12.84
N ALA A 29 -2.46 5.89 14.13
CA ALA A 29 -3.17 4.74 14.67
C ALA A 29 -3.54 5.02 16.14
N GLN A 30 -4.62 4.40 16.62
CA GLN A 30 -4.96 4.46 18.04
C GLN A 30 -3.89 3.75 18.87
N PRO A 31 -3.58 4.24 20.09
CA PRO A 31 -2.61 3.59 20.96
C PRO A 31 -3.09 2.19 21.34
N VAL A 32 -2.18 1.22 21.35
CA VAL A 32 -2.51 -0.14 21.81
C VAL A 32 -2.87 -0.08 23.29
N ALA A 33 -4.13 -0.40 23.62
CA ALA A 33 -4.53 -0.58 25.00
C ALA A 33 -3.95 -1.92 25.51
N LYS A 34 -3.43 -1.93 26.74
CA LYS A 34 -2.93 -3.16 27.39
C LYS A 34 -4.02 -4.24 27.34
N GLY A 35 -3.78 -5.34 26.62
CA GLY A 35 -4.74 -6.42 26.42
C GLY A 35 -5.28 -6.58 24.99
N GLN A 36 -4.90 -5.71 24.05
CA GLN A 36 -5.05 -6.03 22.63
C GLN A 36 -3.96 -7.04 22.25
N THR A 37 -4.29 -8.32 22.21
CA THR A 37 -3.43 -9.28 21.50
C THR A 37 -3.43 -8.88 20.04
N ALA A 38 -2.24 -8.69 19.47
CA ALA A 38 -2.07 -8.62 18.03
C ALA A 38 -2.78 -9.84 17.42
N SER A 39 -3.72 -9.61 16.50
CA SER A 39 -4.32 -10.70 15.73
C SER A 39 -3.20 -11.53 15.08
N PRO A 40 -3.29 -12.86 15.08
CA PRO A 40 -2.23 -13.75 14.59
C PRO A 40 -1.94 -13.56 13.10
#